data_AF-A0A1F4TNS3-F1
#
_entry.id   AF-A0A1F4TNS3-F1
#
_cell.length_a   1.000
_cell.length_b   1.000
_cell.length_c   1.000
_cell.angle_alpha   90.00
_cell.angle_beta   90.00
_cell.angle_gamma   90.00
#
_symmetry.space_group_name_H-M   'P 1'
#
loop_
_entity.id
_entity.type
_entity.pdbx_description
1 polymer ?
#
loop_
_entity_poly.entity_id
_entity_poly.type
_entity_poly.pdbx_seq_one_letter_code
_entity_poly.pdbx_strand_id
1 'polypeptide(L)' 'MVQKTRNLFDPASKQPSLILYTGNDQWVEPNIIKARECLVSDKLPEADPGCEYCGYRKDAREYE' A
#
# COMPACT_ATOMS: atom_id res chain seq x y z
N MET A 1 7.04 17.21 -26.59
CA MET A 1 6.98 18.58 -26.04
C MET A 1 7.30 18.49 -24.55
N VAL A 2 8.58 18.65 -24.18
CA VAL A 2 9.03 18.57 -22.78
C VAL A 2 8.70 19.90 -22.11
N GLN A 3 7.69 19.93 -21.25
CA GLN A 3 7.34 21.14 -20.52
C GLN A 3 8.41 21.42 -19.46
N LYS A 4 9.23 22.41 -19.81
CA LYS A 4 10.11 23.23 -18.99
C LYS A 4 9.72 23.21 -17.50
N THR A 5 10.69 22.84 -16.66
CA THR A 5 10.65 22.86 -15.20
C THR A 5 10.19 24.23 -14.69
N ARG A 6 8.88 24.37 -14.45
CA ARG A 6 8.35 25.42 -13.58
C ARG A 6 8.61 24.94 -12.16
N ASN A 7 9.31 25.75 -11.38
CA ASN A 7 9.52 25.47 -9.96
C ASN A 7 8.14 25.38 -9.30
N LEU A 8 7.79 24.16 -8.86
CA LEU A 8 6.45 23.79 -8.42
C LEU A 8 5.95 24.59 -7.19
N PHE A 9 6.90 25.22 -6.50
CA PHE A 9 6.71 26.02 -5.28
C PHE A 9 7.21 27.46 -5.46
N ASP A 10 6.97 28.07 -6.63
CA ASP A 10 7.27 29.49 -6.82
C ASP A 10 6.31 30.36 -5.98
N PRO A 11 6.80 31.11 -4.97
CA PRO A 11 5.96 31.95 -4.12
C PRO A 11 5.32 33.13 -4.87
N ALA A 12 5.80 33.47 -6.08
CA ALA A 12 5.18 34.48 -6.94
C ALA A 12 3.96 33.95 -7.72
N SER A 13 3.74 32.62 -7.76
CA SER A 13 2.64 32.02 -8.51
C SER A 13 1.32 32.11 -7.72
N LYS A 14 0.40 32.95 -8.20
CA LYS A 14 -0.93 33.21 -7.58
C LYS A 14 -1.98 32.13 -7.87
N GLN A 15 -1.58 31.01 -8.47
CA GLN A 15 -2.47 29.95 -8.95
C GLN A 15 -2.05 28.61 -8.34
N PRO A 16 -2.99 27.80 -7.81
CA PRO A 16 -2.66 26.51 -7.23
C PRO A 16 -2.03 25.60 -8.29
N SER A 17 -0.83 25.09 -8.02
CA SER A 17 -0.20 24.07 -8.86
C SER A 17 -0.84 22.71 -8.56
N LEU A 18 -1.60 22.18 -9.51
CA LEU A 18 -2.12 20.82 -9.41
C LEU A 18 -0.97 19.83 -9.68
N ILE A 19 -0.63 19.02 -8.69
CA ILE A 19 0.32 17.91 -8.86
C ILE A 19 -0.46 16.74 -9.44
N LEU A 20 -0.17 16.40 -10.70
CA LEU A 20 -0.74 15.21 -11.33
C LEU A 20 -0.18 13.96 -10.67
N TYR A 21 -1.08 13.06 -10.26
CA TYR A 21 -0.69 11.74 -9.82
C TYR A 21 -0.18 10.93 -11.02
N THR A 22 1.07 10.48 -10.95
CA THR A 22 1.73 9.67 -11.99
C THR A 22 1.94 8.21 -11.55
N GLY A 23 1.42 7.83 -10.39
CA GLY A 23 1.54 6.46 -9.89
C GLY A 23 0.61 5.49 -10.63
N ASN A 24 0.88 4.20 -10.48
CA ASN A 24 0.05 3.12 -10.97
C ASN A 24 -0.80 2.56 -9.83
N ASP A 25 -2.12 2.65 -9.96
CA ASP A 25 -3.11 2.16 -9.01
C ASP A 25 -3.75 0.82 -9.44
N GLN A 26 -3.32 0.22 -10.55
CA GLN A 26 -3.87 -1.05 -11.06
C GLN A 26 -3.73 -2.22 -10.08
N TRP A 27 -2.82 -2.13 -9.10
CA TRP A 27 -2.68 -3.15 -8.07
C TRP A 27 -3.80 -3.09 -7.02
N VAL A 28 -4.49 -1.96 -6.86
CA VAL A 28 -5.42 -1.75 -5.74
C VAL A 28 -6.61 -2.70 -5.83
N GLU A 29 -7.37 -2.63 -6.93
CA GLU A 29 -8.58 -3.44 -7.14
C GLU A 29 -8.33 -4.96 -6.97
N PRO A 30 -7.35 -5.58 -7.67
CA PRO A 30 -7.12 -7.02 -7.53
C PRO A 30 -6.66 -7.41 -6.11
N ASN A 31 -5.98 -6.53 -5.37
CA ASN A 31 -5.57 -6.83 -3.99
C ASN A 31 -6.73 -6.74 -3.00
N ILE A 32 -7.68 -5.83 -3.20
CA ILE A 32 -8.91 -5.77 -2.38
C ILE A 32 -9.73 -7.05 -2.54
N ILE A 33 -9.89 -7.53 -3.79
CA ILE A 33 -10.61 -8.78 -4.08
C ILE A 33 -9.93 -9.96 -3.36
N LYS A 34 -8.60 -10.11 -3.50
CA LYS A 34 -7.83 -11.16 -2.82
C LYS A 34 -7.94 -11.10 -1.29
N ALA A 35 -7.91 -9.89 -0.72
CA ALA A 35 -8.04 -9.71 0.72
C ALA A 35 -9.41 -10.17 1.21
N ARG A 36 -10.49 -9.83 0.49
CA ARG A 36 -11.83 -10.32 0.79
C ARG A 36 -11.92 -11.84 0.69
N GLU A 37 -11.40 -12.42 -0.38
CA GLU A 37 -11.38 -13.88 -0.59
C GLU A 37 -10.67 -14.60 0.57
N CYS A 38 -9.54 -14.07 1.02
CA CYS A 38 -8.82 -14.57 2.19
C CYS A 38 -9.66 -14.50 3.47
N LEU A 39 -10.36 -13.39 3.71
CA LEU A 39 -11.16 -13.19 4.93
C LEU A 39 -12.42 -14.04 5.00
N VAL A 40 -13.03 -14.36 3.85
CA VAL A 40 -14.26 -15.18 3.80
C VAL A 40 -13.98 -16.67 3.60
N SER A 41 -12.71 -17.05 3.44
CA SER A 41 -12.30 -18.45 3.30
C SER A 41 -12.43 -19.19 4.63
N ASP A 42 -12.98 -20.40 4.59
CA ASP A 42 -12.98 -21.32 5.75
C ASP A 42 -11.57 -21.85 6.09
N LYS A 43 -10.61 -21.69 5.17
CA LYS A 43 -9.22 -22.06 5.35
C LYS A 43 -8.39 -20.84 5.73
N LEU A 44 -7.70 -20.93 6.86
CA LEU A 44 -6.72 -19.95 7.27
C LEU A 44 -5.50 -19.95 6.33
N PRO A 45 -4.95 -18.78 5.99
CA PRO A 45 -3.73 -18.69 5.20
C PRO A 45 -2.52 -19.21 5.99
N GLU A 46 -1.50 -19.67 5.27
CA GLU A 46 -0.21 -20.02 5.86
C GLU A 46 0.50 -18.77 6.39
N ALA A 47 1.18 -18.93 7.53
CA ALA A 47 1.97 -17.86 8.12
C ALA A 47 3.20 -17.57 7.25
N ASP A 48 3.46 -16.29 7.00
CA ASP A 48 4.65 -15.86 6.28
C ASP A 48 5.89 -15.94 7.21
N PRO A 49 6.99 -16.63 6.78
CA PRO A 49 8.19 -16.78 7.61
C PRO A 49 8.95 -15.47 7.85
N GLY A 50 8.76 -14.45 7.01
CA GLY A 50 9.30 -13.11 7.17
C GLY A 50 8.38 -12.17 7.96
N CYS A 51 7.19 -12.60 8.37
CA CYS A 51 6.29 -11.77 9.16
C CYS A 51 6.64 -11.81 10.65
N GLU A 52 7.15 -10.69 11.17
CA GLU A 52 7.50 -10.53 12.59
C GLU A 52 6.31 -10.83 13.52
N TYR A 53 5.10 -10.44 13.11
CA TYR A 53 3.89 -10.72 13.89
C TYR A 53 3.55 -12.21 13.95
N CYS A 54 3.70 -12.93 12.83
CA CYS A 54 3.54 -14.39 12.82
C CYS A 54 4.56 -15.08 13.73
N GLY A 55 5.81 -14.61 13.73
CA GLY A 55 6.86 -15.05 14.65
C GLY A 55 6.47 -14.84 16.11
N TYR A 56 6.14 -13.60 16.48
CA TYR A 56 5.67 -13.27 17.82
C TYR A 56 4.49 -14.14 18.28
N ARG A 57 3.48 -14.31 17.41
CA ARG A 57 2.29 -15.13 17.71
C ARG A 57 2.63 -16.60 17.93
N LYS A 58 3.68 -17.11 17.29
CA LYS A 58 4.16 -18.48 17.47
C LYS A 58 4.88 -18.62 18.81
N ASP A 59 5.75 -17.70 19.15
CA ASP A 59 6.52 -17.72 20.40
C ASP A 59 5.61 -17.53 21.62
N ALA A 60 4.62 -16.64 21.51
CA ALA A 60 3.64 -16.40 22.58
C ALA A 60 2.84 -17.66 22.97
N ARG A 61 2.60 -18.58 22.01
CA ARG A 61 1.89 -19.86 22.29
C ARG A 61 2.66 -20.80 23.23
N GLU A 62 3.96 -20.62 23.40
CA GLU A 62 4.74 -21.44 24.34
C GLU A 62 4.38 -21.15 25.81
N TYR A 63 3.82 -19.97 26.08
CA TYR A 63 3.55 -19.47 27.43
C TYR A 63 2.05 -19.29 27.74
N GLU A 64 1.16 -19.67 26.82
CA GLU A 64 -0.31 -19.72 26.99
C GLU A 64 -0.74 -21.06 27.62
#